data_AF-X5MBI9-F1
#
_entry.id   AF-X5MBI9-F1
#
_cell.length_a   1.000
_cell.length_b   1.000
_cell.length_c   1.000
_cell.angle_alpha   90.00
_cell.angle_beta   90.00
_cell.angle_gamma   90.00
#
_symmetry.space_group_name_H-M   'P 1'
#
loop_
_entity.id
_entity.type
_entity.pdbx_description
1 polymer ?
#
loop_
_entity_poly.entity_id
_entity_poly.type
_entity_poly.pdbx_seq_one_letter_code
_entity_poly.pdbx_strand_id
1 'polypeptide(L)'
;MRPPSDWNIEGAASGFVAFMRNFSGNRRTRMERHIAFAVSAFAPALALAAVLFEGRALAAWQIIVLMVLAVDLGGGVFVNATAAAKRWYHRAGARDWHHLVFVVLHIHPLLIAWAFPESGWMWAAFLYAATVGSTIMALACPLYLRRPVALTAAAFVLAIAPLVASTPLLLAWIAPFYVVKLLVAHIVHEEPYAA
;
A
#
# COMPACT_ATOMS: atom_id res chain seq x y z
N MET A 1 27.14 12.58 -10.91
CA MET A 1 26.87 13.21 -9.59
C MET A 1 25.61 12.60 -9.02
N ARG A 2 25.56 12.28 -7.72
CA ARG A 2 24.29 11.87 -7.07
C ARG A 2 23.40 13.10 -6.92
N PRO A 3 22.11 13.04 -7.26
CA PRO A 3 21.19 14.13 -6.94
C PRO A 3 21.17 14.34 -5.40
N PRO A 4 21.10 15.58 -4.91
CA PRO A 4 21.06 15.84 -3.48
C PRO A 4 19.76 15.32 -2.88
N SER A 5 19.80 14.94 -1.60
CA SER A 5 18.60 14.62 -0.86
C SER A 5 17.82 15.88 -0.46
N ASP A 6 16.49 15.78 -0.51
CA ASP A 6 15.58 16.89 -0.22
C ASP A 6 14.40 16.42 0.63
N TRP A 7 14.49 16.75 1.92
CA TRP A 7 13.45 16.50 2.92
C TRP A 7 12.44 17.65 3.07
N ASN A 8 12.61 18.76 2.33
CA ASN A 8 11.81 19.95 2.53
C ASN A 8 10.41 19.81 1.92
N ILE A 9 9.39 20.12 2.72
CA ILE A 9 7.99 20.20 2.26
C ILE A 9 7.69 21.67 1.95
N GLU A 10 7.91 22.09 0.69
CA GLU A 10 7.51 23.44 0.28
C GLU A 10 5.99 23.57 0.20
N GLY A 11 5.47 24.63 0.84
CA GLY A 11 4.06 24.98 0.81
C GLY A 11 3.19 24.08 1.67
N ALA A 12 3.26 24.25 2.99
CA ALA A 12 2.18 23.85 3.90
C ALA A 12 0.95 24.75 3.66
N ALA A 13 0.39 24.70 2.45
CA ALA A 13 -0.88 25.35 2.18
C ALA A 13 -1.95 24.66 3.03
N SER A 14 -2.73 25.46 3.76
CA SER A 14 -3.83 24.99 4.60
C SER A 14 -5.06 24.68 3.74
N GLY A 15 -5.72 23.55 4.01
CA GLY A 15 -6.99 23.16 3.38
C GLY A 15 -6.98 21.74 2.80
N PHE A 16 -8.17 21.16 2.61
CA PHE A 16 -8.35 19.78 2.14
C PHE A 16 -7.70 19.51 0.76
N VAL A 17 -7.79 20.46 -0.17
CA VAL A 17 -7.17 20.33 -1.50
C VAL A 17 -5.65 20.30 -1.41
N ALA A 18 -5.05 21.13 -0.56
CA ALA A 18 -3.60 21.13 -0.34
C ALA A 18 -3.14 19.87 0.40
N PHE A 19 -3.94 19.37 1.36
CA PHE A 19 -3.72 18.07 1.98
C PHE A 19 -3.73 16.95 0.93
N MET A 20 -4.73 16.89 0.05
CA MET A 20 -4.79 15.89 -1.03
C MET A 20 -3.62 16.03 -2.01
N ARG A 21 -3.18 17.25 -2.31
CA ARG A 21 -2.03 17.52 -3.19
C ARG A 21 -0.71 17.08 -2.56
N ASN A 22 -0.56 17.26 -1.26
CA ASN A 22 0.62 16.84 -0.50
C ASN A 22 0.62 15.32 -0.25
N PHE A 23 -0.53 14.74 0.08
CA PHE A 23 -0.76 13.30 0.22
C PHE A 23 -0.47 12.53 -1.07
N SER A 24 -0.90 13.07 -2.22
CA SER A 24 -0.62 12.52 -3.56
C SER A 24 0.76 12.90 -4.09
N GLY A 25 1.57 13.65 -3.35
CA GLY A 25 2.93 14.01 -3.70
C GLY A 25 3.02 15.32 -4.50
N ASN A 26 3.24 16.43 -3.79
CA ASN A 26 3.59 17.70 -4.40
C ASN A 26 5.02 17.61 -4.98
N ARG A 27 5.23 18.17 -6.19
CA ARG A 27 6.42 18.02 -7.06
C ARG A 27 6.59 16.67 -7.81
N ARG A 28 5.51 16.01 -8.25
CA ARG A 28 5.68 14.93 -9.22
C ARG A 28 6.13 15.47 -10.58
N THR A 29 7.22 14.94 -11.12
CA THR A 29 7.61 15.13 -12.53
C THR A 29 6.48 14.66 -13.47
N ARG A 30 6.52 15.07 -14.75
CA ARG A 30 5.57 14.55 -15.74
C ARG A 30 5.61 13.01 -15.79
N MET A 31 6.80 12.42 -15.73
CA MET A 31 7.00 10.96 -15.71
C MET A 31 6.37 10.31 -14.48
N GLU A 32 6.58 10.85 -13.27
CA GLU A 32 5.96 10.29 -12.05
C GLU A 32 4.43 10.36 -12.10
N ARG A 33 3.86 11.39 -12.74
CA ARG A 33 2.40 11.43 -12.95
C ARG A 33 1.93 10.36 -13.93
N HIS A 34 2.62 10.17 -15.05
CA HIS A 34 2.27 9.12 -16.01
C HIS A 34 2.39 7.73 -15.39
N ILE A 35 3.45 7.46 -14.60
CA ILE A 35 3.60 6.19 -13.89
C ILE A 35 2.51 6.05 -12.82
N ALA A 36 2.17 7.12 -12.08
CA ALA A 36 1.08 7.08 -11.11
C ALA A 36 -0.25 6.67 -11.76
N PHE A 37 -0.60 7.30 -12.90
CA PHE A 37 -1.82 6.96 -13.64
C PHE A 37 -1.77 5.53 -14.18
N ALA A 38 -0.64 5.11 -14.77
CA ALA A 38 -0.48 3.77 -15.32
C ALA A 38 -0.62 2.69 -14.24
N VAL A 39 0.07 2.83 -13.10
CA VAL A 39 0.00 1.86 -12.00
C VAL A 39 -1.37 1.87 -11.31
N SER A 40 -1.97 3.05 -11.15
CA SER A 40 -3.32 3.16 -10.56
C SER A 40 -4.41 2.56 -11.46
N ALA A 41 -4.19 2.51 -12.77
CA ALA A 41 -5.08 1.85 -13.72
C ALA A 41 -4.79 0.34 -13.84
N PHE A 42 -3.54 -0.08 -13.62
CA PHE A 42 -3.12 -1.48 -13.76
C PHE A 42 -3.83 -2.42 -12.78
N ALA A 43 -3.88 -2.08 -11.49
CA ALA A 43 -4.52 -2.95 -10.50
C ALA A 43 -6.03 -3.13 -10.74
N PRO A 44 -6.82 -2.09 -11.06
CA PRO A 44 -8.21 -2.25 -11.49
C PRO A 44 -8.36 -3.09 -12.77
N ALA A 45 -7.48 -2.90 -13.75
CA ALA A 45 -7.49 -3.70 -14.98
C ALA A 45 -7.20 -5.18 -14.70
N LEU A 46 -6.24 -5.47 -13.82
CA LEU A 46 -5.93 -6.83 -13.37
C LEU A 46 -7.11 -7.44 -12.61
N ALA A 47 -7.75 -6.68 -11.72
CA ALA A 47 -8.95 -7.12 -11.00
C ALA A 47 -10.08 -7.46 -11.97
N LEU A 48 -10.36 -6.61 -12.96
CA LEU A 48 -11.37 -6.85 -13.98
C LEU A 48 -11.03 -8.09 -14.83
N ALA A 49 -9.77 -8.23 -15.27
CA ALA A 49 -9.32 -9.40 -16.01
C ALA A 49 -9.52 -10.69 -15.19
N ALA A 50 -9.26 -10.65 -13.89
CA ALA A 50 -9.46 -11.79 -13.01
C ALA A 50 -10.94 -12.15 -12.83
N VAL A 51 -11.84 -11.17 -12.75
CA VAL A 51 -13.31 -11.38 -12.77
C VAL A 51 -13.74 -12.06 -14.07
N LEU A 52 -13.27 -11.54 -15.21
CA LEU A 52 -13.61 -12.09 -16.52
C LEU A 52 -13.08 -13.52 -16.71
N PHE A 53 -11.87 -13.79 -16.20
CA PHE A 53 -11.25 -15.11 -16.29
C PHE A 53 -11.96 -16.16 -15.43
N GLU A 54 -12.37 -15.79 -14.21
CA GLU A 54 -13.10 -16.72 -13.33
C GLU A 54 -14.53 -16.98 -13.84
N GLY A 55 -15.05 -16.15 -14.75
CA GLY A 55 -16.37 -16.32 -15.35
C GLY A 55 -17.53 -16.14 -14.36
N ARG A 56 -17.27 -15.57 -13.18
CA ARG A 56 -18.24 -15.44 -12.11
C ARG A 56 -19.03 -14.14 -12.22
N ALA A 57 -20.35 -14.26 -12.12
CA ALA A 57 -21.22 -13.10 -11.98
C ALA A 57 -21.09 -12.49 -10.58
N LEU A 58 -20.40 -11.36 -10.47
CA LEU A 58 -20.34 -10.57 -9.24
C LEU A 58 -21.50 -9.57 -9.18
N ALA A 59 -21.99 -9.31 -7.98
CA ALA A 59 -22.94 -8.22 -7.76
C ALA A 59 -22.25 -6.87 -8.02
N ALA A 60 -23.02 -5.87 -8.51
CA ALA A 60 -22.47 -4.55 -8.83
C ALA A 60 -21.71 -3.90 -7.65
N TRP A 61 -22.19 -4.10 -6.42
CA TRP A 61 -21.52 -3.58 -5.23
C TRP A 61 -20.19 -4.28 -4.94
N GLN A 62 -20.05 -5.58 -5.23
CA GLN A 62 -18.78 -6.31 -5.09
C GLN A 62 -17.75 -5.79 -6.09
N ILE A 63 -18.19 -5.46 -7.32
CA ILE A 63 -17.34 -4.83 -8.33
C ILE A 63 -16.87 -3.46 -7.84
N ILE A 64 -17.77 -2.65 -7.28
CA ILE A 64 -17.41 -1.34 -6.70
C ILE A 64 -16.37 -1.50 -5.60
N VAL A 65 -16.58 -2.42 -4.65
CA VAL A 65 -15.61 -2.72 -3.59
C VAL A 65 -14.27 -3.12 -4.19
N LEU A 66 -14.27 -4.07 -5.13
CA LEU A 66 -13.05 -4.56 -5.76
C LEU A 66 -12.28 -3.44 -6.48
N MET A 67 -12.97 -2.57 -7.21
CA MET A 67 -12.37 -1.44 -7.93
C MET A 67 -11.81 -0.38 -6.98
N VAL A 68 -12.53 -0.04 -5.92
CA VAL A 68 -12.05 0.90 -4.90
C VAL A 68 -10.77 0.37 -4.25
N LEU A 69 -10.76 -0.90 -3.85
CA LEU A 69 -9.57 -1.53 -3.27
C LEU A 69 -8.43 -1.65 -4.28
N ALA A 70 -8.72 -1.92 -5.56
CA ALA A 70 -7.70 -2.01 -6.60
C ALA A 70 -7.01 -0.66 -6.84
N VAL A 71 -7.77 0.44 -6.88
CA VAL A 71 -7.22 1.79 -6.99
C VAL A 71 -6.39 2.13 -5.75
N ASP A 72 -6.91 1.87 -4.55
CA ASP A 72 -6.22 2.19 -3.30
C ASP A 72 -4.93 1.38 -3.13
N LEU A 73 -5.00 0.06 -3.26
CA LEU A 73 -3.86 -0.84 -3.07
C LEU A 73 -2.84 -0.67 -4.20
N GLY A 74 -3.29 -0.68 -5.45
CA GLY A 74 -2.45 -0.52 -6.63
C GLY A 74 -1.78 0.84 -6.71
N GLY A 75 -2.59 1.91 -6.71
CA GLY A 75 -2.09 3.28 -6.72
C GLY A 75 -1.25 3.58 -5.48
N GLY A 76 -1.64 3.05 -4.33
CA GLY A 76 -0.94 3.24 -3.05
C GLY A 76 0.47 2.64 -3.02
N VAL A 77 0.74 1.51 -3.68
CA VAL A 77 2.11 0.98 -3.83
C VAL A 77 3.02 2.04 -4.46
N PHE A 78 2.60 2.61 -5.59
CA PHE A 78 3.41 3.63 -6.26
C PHE A 78 3.45 4.93 -5.47
N VAL A 79 2.30 5.44 -5.05
CA VAL A 79 2.20 6.75 -4.39
C VAL A 79 3.05 6.79 -3.13
N ASN A 80 2.96 5.76 -2.28
CA ASN A 80 3.73 5.71 -1.04
C ASN A 80 5.24 5.53 -1.26
N ALA A 81 5.65 4.96 -2.40
CA ALA A 81 7.06 4.81 -2.76
C ALA A 81 7.70 6.11 -3.28
N THR A 82 6.91 7.13 -3.62
CA THR A 82 7.47 8.38 -4.18
C THR A 82 8.22 9.22 -3.14
N ALA A 83 9.24 9.95 -3.58
CA ALA A 83 10.01 10.88 -2.73
C ALA A 83 9.10 11.90 -2.02
N ALA A 84 8.04 12.36 -2.68
CA ALA A 84 7.07 13.27 -2.09
C ALA A 84 6.26 12.64 -0.95
N ALA A 85 5.87 11.36 -1.08
CA ALA A 85 5.22 10.64 0.00
C ALA A 85 6.20 10.35 1.15
N LYS A 86 7.47 10.01 0.86
CA LYS A 86 8.51 9.85 1.89
C LYS A 86 8.67 11.13 2.70
N ARG A 87 8.80 12.29 2.04
CA ARG A 87 8.80 13.60 2.70
C ARG A 87 7.57 13.79 3.59
N TRP A 88 6.37 13.54 3.07
CA TRP A 88 5.13 13.76 3.82
C TRP A 88 5.01 12.85 5.05
N TYR A 89 5.10 11.54 4.86
CA TYR A 89 4.87 10.58 5.93
C TYR A 89 5.99 10.55 6.96
N HIS A 90 7.23 10.86 6.57
CA HIS A 90 8.40 10.87 7.44
C HIS A 90 8.90 12.28 7.79
N ARG A 91 8.03 13.29 7.66
CA ARG A 91 8.35 14.69 7.98
C ARG A 91 8.74 14.89 9.44
N ALA A 92 9.43 16.00 9.71
CA ALA A 92 9.66 16.45 11.09
C ALA A 92 8.32 16.50 11.86
N GLY A 93 8.27 15.83 13.02
CA GLY A 93 7.07 15.70 13.84
C GLY A 93 6.22 14.45 13.56
N ALA A 94 6.48 13.71 12.47
CA ALA A 94 5.90 12.39 12.27
C ALA A 94 6.49 11.40 13.29
N ARG A 95 5.60 10.77 14.05
CA ARG A 95 5.88 9.68 15.00
C ARG A 95 5.48 8.33 14.43
N ASP A 96 6.10 7.27 14.95
CA ASP A 96 5.84 5.87 14.57
C ASP A 96 4.36 5.47 14.69
N TRP A 97 3.63 6.01 15.67
CA TRP A 97 2.21 5.71 15.83
C TRP A 97 1.35 6.16 14.63
N HIS A 98 1.73 7.22 13.90
CA HIS A 98 0.98 7.63 12.71
C HIS A 98 1.10 6.57 11.60
N HIS A 99 2.28 5.96 11.46
CA HIS A 99 2.50 4.87 10.52
C HIS A 99 1.73 3.62 10.92
N LEU A 100 1.71 3.30 12.22
CA LEU A 100 0.91 2.18 12.73
C LEU A 100 -0.59 2.40 12.49
N VAL A 101 -1.11 3.60 12.79
CA VAL A 101 -2.52 3.94 12.53
C VAL A 101 -2.85 3.84 11.05
N PHE A 102 -1.96 4.31 10.16
CA PHE A 102 -2.13 4.13 8.72
C PHE A 102 -2.32 2.65 8.39
N VAL A 103 -1.43 1.76 8.83
CA VAL A 103 -1.52 0.31 8.57
C VAL A 103 -2.78 -0.31 9.17
N VAL A 104 -3.10 -0.03 10.44
CA VAL A 104 -4.25 -0.60 11.15
C VAL A 104 -5.58 -0.23 10.48
N LEU A 105 -5.70 1.00 9.95
CA LEU A 105 -6.90 1.45 9.22
C LEU A 105 -7.09 0.74 7.87
N HIS A 106 -6.05 0.10 7.32
CA HIS A 106 -6.19 -0.69 6.09
C HIS A 106 -6.75 -2.09 6.40
N ILE A 107 -8.02 -2.14 6.80
CA ILE A 107 -8.79 -3.36 7.06
C ILE A 107 -9.20 -4.12 5.78
N HIS A 108 -8.48 -3.91 4.68
CA HIS A 108 -8.84 -4.39 3.33
C HIS A 108 -8.99 -5.93 3.27
N PRO A 109 -8.12 -6.74 3.91
CA PRO A 109 -8.30 -8.20 3.92
C PRO A 109 -9.64 -8.61 4.56
N LEU A 110 -10.04 -7.93 5.64
CA LEU A 110 -11.31 -8.21 6.34
C LEU A 110 -12.53 -7.80 5.50
N LEU A 111 -12.44 -6.67 4.79
CA LEU A 111 -13.46 -6.25 3.83
C LEU A 111 -13.59 -7.24 2.66
N ILE A 112 -12.47 -7.80 2.19
CA ILE A 112 -12.48 -8.85 1.17
C ILE A 112 -13.13 -10.13 1.71
N ALA A 113 -12.78 -10.61 2.91
CA ALA A 113 -13.44 -11.78 3.50
C ALA A 113 -14.94 -11.60 3.70
N TRP A 114 -15.37 -10.38 4.00
CA TRP A 114 -16.80 -10.05 4.09
C TRP A 114 -17.48 -10.00 2.71
N ALA A 115 -16.88 -9.34 1.72
CA ALA A 115 -17.47 -9.19 0.39
C ALA A 115 -17.37 -10.45 -0.49
N PHE A 116 -16.36 -11.28 -0.24
CA PHE A 116 -15.98 -12.47 -0.99
C PHE A 116 -15.70 -13.63 -0.02
N PRO A 117 -16.74 -14.27 0.56
CA PRO A 117 -16.59 -15.27 1.62
C PRO A 117 -15.66 -16.44 1.26
N GLU A 118 -15.56 -16.78 -0.03
CA GLU A 118 -14.66 -17.79 -0.57
C GLU A 118 -13.16 -17.50 -0.35
N SER A 119 -12.79 -16.25 -0.07
CA SER A 119 -11.41 -15.89 0.27
C SER A 119 -10.98 -16.45 1.64
N GLY A 120 -11.94 -16.72 2.52
CA GLY A 120 -11.73 -17.30 3.84
C GLY A 120 -11.28 -16.28 4.89
N TRP A 121 -12.00 -16.25 6.02
CA TRP A 121 -11.65 -15.41 7.17
C TRP A 121 -10.27 -15.70 7.76
N MET A 122 -9.80 -16.94 7.67
CA MET A 122 -8.48 -17.32 8.17
C MET A 122 -7.35 -16.65 7.35
N TRP A 123 -7.48 -16.62 6.02
CA TRP A 123 -6.54 -15.91 5.15
C TRP A 123 -6.54 -14.40 5.46
N ALA A 124 -7.73 -13.81 5.56
CA ALA A 124 -7.87 -12.38 5.82
C ALA A 124 -7.34 -11.98 7.19
N ALA A 125 -7.65 -12.74 8.23
CA ALA A 125 -7.15 -12.53 9.58
C ALA A 125 -5.63 -12.68 9.63
N PHE A 126 -5.07 -13.71 8.98
CA PHE A 126 -3.63 -13.87 8.87
C PHE A 126 -2.98 -12.67 8.18
N LEU A 127 -3.45 -12.30 6.98
CA LEU A 127 -2.85 -11.23 6.19
C LEU A 127 -2.88 -9.88 6.94
N TYR A 128 -4.01 -9.58 7.61
CA TYR A 128 -4.15 -8.40 8.44
C TYR A 128 -3.22 -8.44 9.66
N ALA A 129 -3.32 -9.49 10.48
CA ALA A 129 -2.57 -9.58 11.73
C ALA A 129 -1.06 -9.66 11.49
N ALA A 130 -0.62 -10.43 10.49
CA ALA A 130 0.79 -10.56 10.14
C ALA A 130 1.36 -9.24 9.60
N THR A 131 0.59 -8.46 8.84
CA THR A 131 1.04 -7.15 8.32
C THR A 131 1.11 -6.10 9.43
N VAL A 132 0.13 -6.06 10.33
CA VAL A 132 0.15 -5.19 11.53
C VAL A 132 1.32 -5.58 12.45
N GLY A 133 1.49 -6.88 12.75
CA GLY A 133 2.59 -7.38 13.56
C GLY A 133 3.97 -7.09 12.94
N SER A 134 4.11 -7.26 11.62
CA SER A 134 5.33 -6.90 10.88
C SER A 134 5.63 -5.41 10.95
N THR A 135 4.59 -4.58 10.91
CA THR A 135 4.72 -3.13 11.08
C THR A 135 5.22 -2.79 12.48
N ILE A 136 4.63 -3.36 13.52
CA ILE A 136 5.07 -3.17 14.92
C ILE A 136 6.53 -3.58 15.07
N MET A 137 6.91 -4.75 14.53
CA MET A 137 8.29 -5.24 14.56
C MET A 137 9.25 -4.28 13.87
N ALA A 138 8.93 -3.82 12.65
CA ALA A 138 9.77 -2.88 11.92
C ALA A 138 9.88 -1.51 12.63
N LEU A 139 8.79 -1.03 13.24
CA LEU A 139 8.78 0.24 13.97
C LEU A 139 9.58 0.16 15.27
N ALA A 140 9.58 -1.00 15.95
CA ALA A 140 10.36 -1.23 17.17
C ALA A 140 11.89 -1.32 16.92
N CYS A 141 12.31 -1.56 15.68
CA CYS A 141 13.73 -1.62 15.33
C CYS A 141 14.35 -0.21 15.18
N PRO A 142 15.67 -0.06 15.45
CA PRO A 142 16.42 1.12 15.04
C PRO A 142 16.25 1.42 13.55
N LEU A 143 16.30 2.70 13.18
CA LEU A 143 15.99 3.16 11.81
C LEU A 143 16.79 2.44 10.72
N TYR A 144 18.08 2.15 10.96
CA TYR A 144 18.94 1.46 10.00
C TYR A 144 18.56 -0.01 9.78
N LEU A 145 17.82 -0.64 10.70
CA LEU A 145 17.28 -2.01 10.58
C LEU A 145 15.83 -2.04 10.07
N ARG A 146 15.10 -0.92 10.13
CA ARG A 146 13.68 -0.89 9.75
C ARG A 146 13.45 -1.38 8.31
N ARG A 147 14.34 -1.01 7.38
CA ARG A 147 14.27 -1.45 5.97
C ARG A 147 14.45 -2.97 5.78
N PRO A 148 15.57 -3.58 6.21
CA PRO A 148 15.74 -5.03 6.05
C PRO A 148 14.65 -5.80 6.80
N VAL A 149 14.24 -5.36 7.99
CA VAL A 149 13.16 -6.02 8.76
C VAL A 149 11.82 -5.95 8.02
N ALA A 150 11.43 -4.78 7.49
CA ALA A 150 10.18 -4.64 6.74
C ALA A 150 10.16 -5.48 5.45
N LEU A 151 11.27 -5.53 4.71
CA LEU A 151 11.39 -6.35 3.50
C LEU A 151 11.37 -7.85 3.80
N THR A 152 12.12 -8.29 4.80
CA THR A 152 12.13 -9.70 5.23
C THR A 152 10.75 -10.13 5.72
N ALA A 153 10.10 -9.29 6.54
CA ALA A 153 8.74 -9.56 7.01
C ALA A 153 7.74 -9.61 5.83
N ALA A 154 7.81 -8.68 4.88
CA ALA A 154 6.98 -8.72 3.68
C ALA A 154 7.17 -10.01 2.89
N ALA A 155 8.42 -10.47 2.70
CA ALA A 155 8.70 -11.72 2.02
C ALA A 155 8.10 -12.93 2.75
N PHE A 156 8.23 -13.00 4.09
CA PHE A 156 7.63 -14.07 4.88
C PHE A 156 6.10 -14.06 4.84
N VAL A 157 5.47 -12.89 4.99
CA VAL A 157 4.01 -12.76 4.90
C VAL A 157 3.51 -13.26 3.54
N LEU A 158 4.16 -12.85 2.45
CA LEU A 158 3.78 -13.27 1.10
C LEU A 158 4.07 -14.75 0.81
N ALA A 159 5.13 -15.32 1.38
CA ALA A 159 5.43 -16.74 1.25
C ALA A 159 4.47 -17.63 2.06
N ILE A 160 4.04 -17.16 3.23
CA ILE A 160 3.17 -17.92 4.13
C ILE A 160 1.68 -17.78 3.76
N ALA A 161 1.25 -16.62 3.25
CA ALA A 161 -0.17 -16.38 2.96
C ALA A 161 -0.84 -17.48 2.10
N PRO A 162 -0.21 -18.01 1.03
CA PRO A 162 -0.79 -19.11 0.25
C PRO A 162 -0.85 -20.45 0.99
N LEU A 163 -0.04 -20.63 2.04
CA LEU A 163 0.00 -21.84 2.87
C LEU A 163 -1.10 -21.86 3.93
N VAL A 164 -1.58 -20.67 4.34
CA VAL A 164 -2.63 -20.54 5.36
C VAL A 164 -3.98 -20.96 4.80
N ALA A 165 -4.32 -20.51 3.60
CA ALA A 165 -5.53 -20.94 2.91
C ALA A 165 -5.43 -20.65 1.41
N SER A 166 -6.16 -21.45 0.62
CA SER A 166 -6.31 -21.24 -0.81
C SER A 166 -7.08 -19.94 -1.07
N THR A 167 -6.42 -18.97 -1.70
CA THR A 167 -7.06 -17.74 -2.18
C THR A 167 -7.56 -17.97 -3.61
N PRO A 168 -8.81 -17.61 -3.95
CA PRO A 168 -9.28 -17.62 -5.33
C PRO A 168 -8.37 -16.79 -6.23
N LEU A 169 -8.20 -17.20 -7.48
CA LEU A 169 -7.34 -16.49 -8.43
C LEU A 169 -7.79 -15.02 -8.60
N LEU A 170 -9.10 -14.77 -8.55
CA LEU A 170 -9.72 -13.44 -8.54
C LEU A 170 -9.08 -12.48 -7.52
N LEU A 171 -8.63 -13.00 -6.39
CA LEU A 171 -8.17 -12.22 -5.23
C LEU A 171 -6.68 -12.38 -4.96
N ALA A 172 -5.97 -13.20 -5.75
CA ALA A 172 -4.56 -13.50 -5.56
C ALA A 172 -3.64 -12.25 -5.58
N TRP A 173 -4.07 -11.18 -6.27
CA TRP A 173 -3.35 -9.91 -6.32
C TRP A 173 -3.49 -9.08 -5.03
N ILE A 174 -4.47 -9.33 -4.17
CA ILE A 174 -4.70 -8.50 -2.96
C ILE A 174 -3.48 -8.56 -2.02
N ALA A 175 -3.00 -9.76 -1.70
CA ALA A 175 -1.88 -9.94 -0.77
C ALA A 175 -0.60 -9.19 -1.19
N PRO A 176 -0.05 -9.36 -2.41
CA PRO A 176 1.16 -8.65 -2.81
C PRO A 176 1.00 -7.13 -2.79
N PHE A 177 -0.09 -6.58 -3.34
CA PHE A 177 -0.30 -5.13 -3.31
C PHE A 177 -0.50 -4.58 -1.89
N TYR A 178 -1.25 -5.28 -1.04
CA TYR A 178 -1.48 -4.91 0.35
C TYR A 178 -0.17 -4.87 1.15
N VAL A 179 0.59 -5.96 1.13
CA VAL A 179 1.83 -6.08 1.91
C VAL A 179 2.89 -5.11 1.40
N VAL A 180 3.07 -4.99 0.08
CA VAL A 180 4.06 -4.08 -0.49
C VAL A 180 3.69 -2.63 -0.22
N LYS A 181 2.42 -2.22 -0.36
CA LYS A 181 1.97 -0.85 -0.06
C LYS A 181 2.29 -0.46 1.38
N LEU A 182 2.01 -1.36 2.32
CA LEU A 182 2.09 -1.06 3.74
C LEU A 182 3.53 -1.22 4.25
N LEU A 183 4.15 -2.39 4.11
CA LEU A 183 5.46 -2.64 4.70
C LEU A 183 6.60 -2.01 3.90
N VAL A 184 6.56 -2.12 2.57
CA VAL A 184 7.69 -1.68 1.73
C VAL A 184 7.56 -0.22 1.36
N ALA A 185 6.42 0.18 0.79
CA ALA A 185 6.24 1.53 0.28
C ALA A 185 6.00 2.54 1.42
N HIS A 186 5.25 2.21 2.47
CA HIS A 186 4.92 3.15 3.53
C HIS A 186 5.90 3.15 4.72
N ILE A 187 6.17 1.98 5.34
CA ILE A 187 6.99 1.89 6.56
C ILE A 187 8.48 2.19 6.31
N VAL A 188 9.02 1.80 5.16
CA VAL A 188 10.44 2.01 4.88
C VAL A 188 10.74 3.51 4.75
N HIS A 189 11.67 3.98 5.58
CA HIS A 189 12.24 5.32 5.50
C HIS A 189 13.36 5.33 4.45
N GLU A 190 13.10 5.94 3.31
CA GLU A 190 14.04 6.06 2.19
C GLU A 190 14.36 7.53 1.95
N GLU A 191 15.62 7.79 1.62
CA GLU A 191 16.10 9.13 1.31
C GLU A 191 15.41 9.66 0.03
N PRO A 192 14.65 10.77 0.12
CA PRO A 192 14.01 11.38 -1.03
C PRO A 192 15.03 12.21 -1.79
N TYR A 193 15.20 11.91 -3.07
CA TYR A 193 16.06 12.68 -3.96
C TYR A 193 15.29 13.83 -4.62
N ALA A 194 15.98 14.94 -4.88
CA ALA A 194 15.47 15.99 -5.75
C ALA A 194 15.39 15.48 -7.20
N ALA A 195 14.31 15.87 -7.89
CA ALA A 195 14.13 15.61 -9.32
C ALA A 195 14.84 16.65 -10.18
#